data_AF-A0A1C6QBI5-F1
#
_entry.id   AF-A0A1C6QBI5-F1
#
_cell.length_a   1.000
_cell.length_b   1.000
_cell.length_c   1.000
_cell.angle_alpha   90.00
_cell.angle_beta   90.00
_cell.angle_gamma   90.00
#
_symmetry.space_group_name_H-M   'P 1'
#
loop_
_entity.id
_entity.type
_entity.pdbx_description
1 polymer ?
#
loop_
_entity_poly.entity_id
_entity_poly.type
_entity_poly.pdbx_seq_one_letter_code
_entity_poly.pdbx_strand_id
1 'polypeptide(L)'
;MTTYAAGTPAAMATAVPSPPAGGEAAAEAPGADPATGAPPAPAGTATRAGRRARRGRTGRAAKAQRPGRTRGAGKDARAAGGAPRDDETVRPPASGAPPASVRPRADCTADSAGGLTFDVRLPGGGTAGAGSPAGDAAMLLRLRGGDGPADTVRLPLGPAEGEGTLRAVLPSIMSLPEGRWDAYLALDGREPRRLLPGVHDLRSLIGRVPRQGRTWLGVRIPYATKYGNLTVRSWLRWPHAEAGPLCVSDGCLVLRGRLYGARLSVTARLEAHPRGGEGEVREPVSVPVLLDGTDPGGQEKGGSCPDSSEPDPPFTAQLPLDAVVSGHRVWDLWVRPSSGEEPVRLARILDDVPDKGKIFTYPPQRVTGPHGAIRSVRPYYTLGNDLSLRLGCDGVV
;
A
#
# COMPACT_ATOMS: atom_id res chain seq x y z
N MET A 1 -10.81 49.16 -9.80
CA MET A 1 -10.42 49.62 -11.14
C MET A 1 -9.50 50.81 -10.96
N THR A 2 -8.20 50.55 -10.95
CA THR A 2 -7.16 51.59 -10.85
C THR A 2 -5.97 51.09 -11.65
N THR A 3 -5.79 51.64 -12.85
CA THR A 3 -4.69 51.35 -13.76
C THR A 3 -3.47 52.18 -13.36
N TYR A 4 -2.34 51.51 -13.17
CA TYR A 4 -1.02 52.14 -13.11
C TYR A 4 -0.10 51.45 -14.13
N ALA A 5 0.39 52.23 -15.07
CA ALA A 5 1.41 51.85 -16.03
C ALA A 5 2.79 52.24 -15.48
N ALA A 6 3.74 51.32 -15.58
CA ALA A 6 5.20 51.51 -15.54
C ALA A 6 5.79 50.19 -16.06
N GLY A 7 6.74 50.11 -16.97
CA GLY A 7 7.85 51.00 -17.28
C GLY A 7 9.06 50.10 -17.42
N THR A 8 9.50 49.84 -18.66
CA THR A 8 10.72 49.07 -18.97
C THR A 8 11.95 49.91 -18.64
N PRO A 9 13.04 49.29 -18.15
CA PRO A 9 14.36 49.75 -18.53
C PRO A 9 15.26 48.63 -19.07
N ALA A 10 16.14 49.06 -19.96
CA ALA A 10 17.11 48.28 -20.69
C ALA A 10 18.38 47.93 -19.87
N ALA A 11 19.01 46.85 -20.36
CA ALA A 11 20.40 46.39 -20.26
C ALA A 11 21.43 47.20 -19.43
N MET A 12 22.21 46.46 -18.64
CA MET A 12 23.66 46.69 -18.51
C MET A 12 24.40 45.34 -18.49
N ALA A 13 25.30 45.18 -19.45
CA ALA A 13 26.28 44.12 -19.54
C ALA A 13 27.55 44.53 -18.80
N THR A 14 28.18 43.59 -18.09
CA THR A 14 29.55 43.71 -17.60
C THR A 14 30.28 42.40 -17.84
N ALA A 15 31.24 42.45 -18.75
CA ALA A 15 32.24 41.43 -19.03
C ALA A 15 33.53 41.74 -18.28
N VAL A 16 34.17 40.73 -17.68
CA VAL A 16 35.61 40.73 -17.28
C VAL A 16 36.09 39.26 -17.17
N PRO A 17 37.41 38.94 -17.16
CA PRO A 17 38.08 38.28 -18.28
C PRO A 17 38.75 36.93 -17.91
N SER A 18 39.15 36.16 -18.92
CA SER A 18 40.03 34.99 -18.79
C SER A 18 41.52 35.38 -18.68
N PRO A 19 42.33 34.66 -17.90
CA PRO A 19 43.79 34.66 -18.03
C PRO A 19 44.33 33.39 -18.76
N PRO A 20 45.60 33.40 -19.19
CA PRO A 20 46.03 32.84 -20.47
C PRO A 20 46.70 31.45 -20.39
N ALA A 21 46.85 30.86 -21.58
CA ALA A 21 47.69 29.72 -21.86
C ALA A 21 49.16 30.12 -22.14
N GLY A 22 50.09 29.29 -21.69
CA GLY A 22 51.46 29.07 -22.21
C GLY A 22 51.78 27.61 -21.90
N GLY A 23 52.17 26.73 -22.84
CA GLY A 23 53.33 26.80 -23.74
C GLY A 23 54.55 26.25 -22.97
N GLU A 24 55.38 25.30 -23.41
CA GLU A 24 55.53 24.50 -24.62
C GLU A 24 56.65 23.46 -24.33
N ALA A 25 56.78 22.43 -25.19
CA ALA A 25 57.95 21.55 -25.42
C ALA A 25 58.27 20.41 -24.43
N ALA A 26 58.90 19.29 -24.80
CA ALA A 26 59.02 18.42 -25.98
C ALA A 26 60.12 17.38 -25.62
N ALA A 27 59.93 16.10 -25.96
CA ALA A 27 60.95 15.04 -26.23
C ALA A 27 60.28 13.68 -26.00
N GLU A 28 59.86 12.93 -27.03
CA GLU A 28 60.66 12.04 -27.89
C GLU A 28 61.00 10.68 -27.23
N ALA A 29 60.57 9.61 -27.92
CA ALA A 29 60.60 8.18 -27.59
C ALA A 29 62.05 7.59 -27.75
N PRO A 30 62.35 6.25 -27.73
CA PRO A 30 61.46 5.07 -27.80
C PRO A 30 61.87 3.79 -27.02
N GLY A 31 60.94 2.81 -27.03
CA GLY A 31 61.24 1.39 -27.28
C GLY A 31 61.52 0.46 -26.09
N ALA A 32 60.66 -0.56 -25.93
CA ALA A 32 61.00 -2.00 -25.88
C ALA A 32 59.97 -2.81 -25.06
N ASP A 33 59.17 -3.63 -25.77
CA ASP A 33 58.72 -4.95 -25.29
C ASP A 33 59.85 -5.96 -25.60
N PRO A 34 60.03 -7.11 -24.89
CA PRO A 34 58.95 -8.07 -24.67
C PRO A 34 59.01 -8.98 -23.40
N ALA A 35 57.86 -9.60 -23.15
CA ALA A 35 57.63 -11.00 -22.74
C ALA A 35 57.95 -11.54 -21.31
N THR A 36 56.97 -12.34 -20.87
CA THR A 36 57.03 -13.57 -20.04
C THR A 36 57.21 -13.47 -18.53
N GLY A 37 56.25 -14.06 -17.80
CA GLY A 37 56.47 -14.55 -16.44
C GLY A 37 55.22 -14.61 -15.55
N ALA A 38 54.43 -15.69 -15.66
CA ALA A 38 53.61 -16.15 -14.53
C ALA A 38 54.54 -16.67 -13.41
N PRO A 39 54.23 -16.47 -12.12
CA PRO A 39 53.67 -17.57 -11.29
C PRO A 39 52.86 -17.03 -10.06
N PRO A 40 52.60 -17.82 -8.99
CA PRO A 40 51.81 -19.05 -8.91
C PRO A 40 50.63 -18.93 -7.90
N ALA A 41 49.75 -19.93 -7.90
CA ALA A 41 48.76 -20.15 -6.85
C ALA A 41 49.39 -20.64 -5.53
N PRO A 42 48.71 -20.44 -4.38
CA PRO A 42 48.86 -21.33 -3.23
C PRO A 42 47.59 -22.14 -2.92
N ALA A 43 47.77 -23.46 -2.80
CA ALA A 43 47.01 -24.32 -1.89
C ALA A 43 47.26 -23.83 -0.43
N GLY A 44 46.37 -23.92 0.55
CA GLY A 44 45.27 -24.84 0.80
C GLY A 44 45.47 -25.37 2.23
N THR A 45 44.62 -24.97 3.17
CA THR A 45 44.46 -25.68 4.46
C THR A 45 42.99 -25.77 4.80
N ALA A 46 42.52 -27.01 4.86
CA ALA A 46 41.17 -27.40 5.24
C ALA A 46 41.01 -27.40 6.76
N THR A 47 39.80 -27.09 7.25
CA THR A 47 39.26 -27.78 8.42
C THR A 47 37.77 -28.05 8.22
N ARG A 48 37.40 -29.30 8.46
CA ARG A 48 36.12 -29.95 8.21
C ARG A 48 35.36 -30.09 9.53
N ALA A 49 34.12 -29.62 9.55
CA ALA A 49 32.99 -30.17 10.32
C ALA A 49 31.72 -29.53 9.71
N GLY A 50 30.72 -30.20 9.15
CA GLY A 50 30.28 -31.58 9.28
C GLY A 50 28.88 -31.58 9.89
N ARG A 51 27.81 -31.45 9.08
CA ARG A 51 26.56 -32.23 9.21
C ARG A 51 25.47 -31.88 8.19
N ARG A 52 25.14 -32.94 7.43
CA ARG A 52 23.80 -33.45 7.09
C ARG A 52 22.85 -32.56 6.27
N ALA A 53 22.85 -32.87 4.97
CA ALA A 53 21.66 -32.87 4.13
C ALA A 53 20.54 -33.75 4.72
N ARG A 54 19.31 -33.23 4.68
CA ARG A 54 18.09 -34.03 4.63
C ARG A 54 17.24 -33.55 3.46
N ARG A 55 17.18 -34.39 2.42
CA ARG A 55 16.08 -34.43 1.46
C ARG A 55 14.83 -34.95 2.17
N GLY A 56 13.68 -34.45 1.72
CA GLY A 56 12.37 -35.04 1.95
C GLY A 56 11.47 -34.16 2.81
N ARG A 57 10.46 -33.54 2.20
CA ARG A 57 9.12 -34.14 2.06
C ARG A 57 8.12 -33.05 1.68
N THR A 58 7.38 -33.36 0.62
CA THR A 58 6.24 -32.64 0.09
C THR A 58 5.17 -32.41 1.17
N GLY A 59 4.87 -31.14 1.45
CA GLY A 59 3.84 -30.68 2.38
C GLY A 59 2.53 -30.40 1.66
N ARG A 60 1.69 -31.42 1.66
CA ARG A 60 0.32 -31.53 1.15
C ARG A 60 -0.59 -30.34 1.53
N ALA A 61 -1.29 -29.81 0.53
CA ALA A 61 -2.42 -28.91 0.69
C ALA A 61 -3.52 -29.54 1.58
N ALA A 62 -3.94 -28.81 2.61
CA ALA A 62 -5.06 -29.18 3.46
C ALA A 62 -6.37 -28.82 2.76
N LYS A 63 -7.07 -29.86 2.30
CA LYS A 63 -8.48 -29.83 1.87
C LYS A 63 -9.38 -29.45 3.04
N ALA A 64 -10.12 -28.36 2.92
CA ALA A 64 -11.32 -28.13 3.74
C ALA A 64 -12.54 -28.66 2.98
N GLN A 65 -13.03 -29.84 3.40
CA GLN A 65 -14.28 -30.44 2.95
C GLN A 65 -15.48 -29.62 3.48
N ARG A 66 -16.37 -29.22 2.58
CA ARG A 66 -17.72 -28.73 2.90
C ARG A 66 -18.65 -29.94 3.07
N PRO A 67 -19.50 -30.02 4.11
CA PRO A 67 -20.59 -30.98 4.12
C PRO A 67 -21.74 -30.44 3.25
N GLY A 68 -22.23 -31.30 2.36
CA GLY A 68 -23.43 -31.07 1.59
C GLY A 68 -24.67 -31.07 2.47
N ARG A 69 -25.66 -30.25 2.08
CA ARG A 69 -27.05 -30.44 2.49
C ARG A 69 -27.95 -30.27 1.28
N THR A 70 -28.94 -31.13 1.28
CA THR A 70 -29.70 -31.69 0.17
C THR A 70 -30.75 -30.76 -0.42
N ARG A 71 -31.04 -31.00 -1.69
CA ARG A 71 -32.16 -30.47 -2.47
C ARG A 71 -33.50 -30.90 -1.86
N GLY A 72 -34.46 -29.98 -1.83
CA GLY A 72 -35.89 -30.25 -1.71
C GLY A 72 -36.63 -29.31 -2.67
N ALA A 73 -37.44 -29.88 -3.55
CA ALA A 73 -38.07 -29.22 -4.69
C ALA A 73 -39.49 -28.74 -4.37
N GLY A 74 -39.89 -27.66 -5.07
CA GLY A 74 -41.24 -27.47 -5.63
C GLY A 74 -42.31 -26.82 -4.75
N LYS A 75 -42.78 -25.62 -5.13
CA LYS A 75 -43.94 -25.45 -6.02
C LYS A 75 -44.35 -23.97 -6.14
N ASP A 76 -44.64 -23.60 -7.38
CA ASP A 76 -45.32 -22.37 -7.78
C ASP A 76 -46.81 -22.43 -7.41
N ALA A 77 -47.38 -21.31 -6.96
CA ALA A 77 -48.79 -20.99 -7.19
C ALA A 77 -48.99 -19.46 -7.15
N ARG A 78 -49.74 -18.97 -8.13
CA ARG A 78 -50.02 -17.56 -8.42
C ARG A 78 -51.21 -17.01 -7.62
N ALA A 79 -51.15 -15.68 -7.43
CA ALA A 79 -52.23 -14.67 -7.51
C ALA A 79 -53.32 -14.59 -6.43
N ALA A 80 -53.46 -13.41 -5.82
CA ALA A 80 -54.54 -12.44 -6.07
C ALA A 80 -54.41 -11.24 -5.12
N GLY A 81 -54.89 -10.08 -5.55
CA GLY A 81 -54.68 -8.78 -4.89
C GLY A 81 -55.65 -8.43 -3.77
N GLY A 82 -55.36 -7.29 -3.14
CA GLY A 82 -56.22 -6.57 -2.21
C GLY A 82 -55.43 -5.47 -1.51
N ALA A 83 -55.72 -4.22 -1.84
CA ALA A 83 -55.33 -3.03 -1.07
C ALA A 83 -56.57 -2.49 -0.32
N PRO A 84 -56.43 -1.43 0.50
CA PRO A 84 -55.93 -1.45 1.87
C PRO A 84 -57.08 -1.14 2.86
N ARG A 85 -56.90 -1.42 4.15
CA ARG A 85 -57.76 -0.84 5.21
C ARG A 85 -56.95 -0.43 6.43
N ASP A 86 -57.38 0.70 6.95
CA ASP A 86 -56.76 1.56 7.94
C ASP A 86 -56.85 1.04 9.38
N ASP A 87 -56.02 1.68 10.20
CA ASP A 87 -56.17 1.93 11.64
C ASP A 87 -55.88 0.78 12.62
N GLU A 88 -54.60 0.67 13.00
CA GLU A 88 -54.25 0.21 14.34
C GLU A 88 -53.20 1.16 14.94
N THR A 89 -53.58 1.73 16.07
CA THR A 89 -52.89 2.77 16.83
C THR A 89 -51.49 2.32 17.26
N VAL A 90 -50.45 2.99 16.73
CA VAL A 90 -49.05 2.77 17.15
C VAL A 90 -48.86 3.29 18.58
N ARG A 91 -48.91 2.37 19.56
CA ARG A 91 -48.36 2.60 20.90
C ARG A 91 -46.86 2.90 20.77
N PRO A 92 -46.32 3.98 21.35
CA PRO A 92 -44.88 4.19 21.35
C PRO A 92 -44.21 3.05 22.14
N PRO A 93 -43.11 2.46 21.65
CA PRO A 93 -42.38 1.47 22.44
C PRO A 93 -41.88 2.14 23.72
N ALA A 94 -42.20 1.50 24.85
CA ALA A 94 -41.75 1.91 26.17
C ALA A 94 -40.23 2.11 26.16
N SER A 95 -39.82 3.30 26.61
CA SER A 95 -38.45 3.72 26.83
C SER A 95 -37.73 2.73 27.73
N GLY A 96 -36.97 1.81 27.13
CA GLY A 96 -36.18 0.80 27.83
C GLY A 96 -34.91 0.39 27.09
N ALA A 97 -34.46 1.17 26.11
CA ALA A 97 -33.11 1.02 25.56
C ALA A 97 -32.14 1.83 26.46
N PRO A 98 -31.07 1.24 27.00
CA PRO A 98 -30.06 2.02 27.70
C PRO A 98 -29.48 3.07 26.74
N PRO A 99 -29.21 4.31 27.20
CA PRO A 99 -28.69 5.37 26.34
C PRO A 99 -27.34 4.95 25.73
N ALA A 100 -27.06 5.48 24.53
CA ALA A 100 -25.95 5.07 23.66
C ALA A 100 -24.52 5.40 24.17
N SER A 101 -24.25 5.42 25.47
CA SER A 101 -22.98 5.93 26.05
C SER A 101 -22.25 5.00 27.03
N VAL A 102 -22.35 3.66 26.88
CA VAL A 102 -21.73 2.69 27.83
C VAL A 102 -20.50 1.94 27.26
N ARG A 103 -20.18 2.07 25.98
CA ARG A 103 -19.02 1.39 25.35
C ARG A 103 -17.82 2.33 25.18
N PRO A 104 -16.60 1.85 25.48
CA PRO A 104 -15.39 2.68 25.37
C PRO A 104 -15.14 3.06 23.91
N ARG A 105 -14.71 4.31 23.71
CA ARG A 105 -14.40 4.89 22.40
C ARG A 105 -12.95 5.33 22.36
N ALA A 106 -12.34 5.32 21.18
CA ALA A 106 -11.01 5.86 21.00
C ALA A 106 -10.99 6.88 19.86
N ASP A 107 -10.56 8.10 20.16
CA ASP A 107 -10.14 9.05 19.13
C ASP A 107 -8.75 8.66 18.63
N CYS A 108 -8.50 8.82 17.34
CA CYS A 108 -7.26 8.42 16.70
C CYS A 108 -6.62 9.62 16.02
N THR A 109 -5.35 9.88 16.30
CA THR A 109 -4.55 10.90 15.62
C THR A 109 -3.35 10.25 14.97
N ALA A 110 -3.12 10.53 13.69
CA ALA A 110 -1.92 10.11 12.98
C ALA A 110 -0.86 11.22 12.94
N ASP A 111 0.40 10.84 13.15
CA ASP A 111 1.54 11.73 12.93
C ASP A 111 2.14 11.57 11.52
N SER A 112 3.00 12.50 11.13
CA SER A 112 3.67 12.51 9.82
C SER A 112 4.68 11.37 9.64
N ALA A 113 5.12 10.73 10.72
CA ALA A 113 6.01 9.56 10.67
C ALA A 113 5.25 8.24 10.46
N GLY A 114 3.92 8.24 10.61
CA GLY A 114 3.06 7.06 10.57
C GLY A 114 2.78 6.40 11.91
N GLY A 115 3.09 7.08 13.01
CA GLY A 115 2.63 6.71 14.34
C GLY A 115 1.15 7.02 14.52
N LEU A 116 0.50 6.31 15.44
CA LEU A 116 -0.89 6.53 15.82
C LEU A 116 -0.97 6.74 17.33
N THR A 117 -1.69 7.77 17.74
CA THR A 117 -2.09 8.01 19.13
C THR A 117 -3.58 7.71 19.25
N PHE A 118 -3.94 6.99 20.32
CA PHE A 118 -5.32 6.61 20.64
C PHE A 118 -5.71 7.21 21.99
N ASP A 119 -6.67 8.12 21.99
CA ASP A 119 -7.25 8.69 23.21
C ASP A 119 -8.55 7.96 23.54
N VAL A 120 -8.45 7.04 24.50
CA VAL A 120 -9.51 6.12 24.92
C VAL A 120 -10.33 6.74 26.04
N ARG A 121 -11.61 7.01 25.76
CA ARG A 121 -12.57 7.53 26.73
C ARG A 121 -13.27 6.36 27.43
N LEU A 122 -13.11 6.28 28.76
CA LEU A 122 -13.76 5.26 29.56
C LEU A 122 -15.24 5.60 29.83
N PRO A 123 -16.16 4.62 29.78
CA PRO A 123 -17.55 4.86 30.16
C PRO A 123 -17.65 5.17 31.65
N GLY A 124 -18.36 6.25 32.00
CA GLY A 124 -18.74 6.54 33.39
C GLY A 124 -17.82 7.47 34.18
N GLY A 125 -16.91 8.22 33.53
CA GLY A 125 -16.11 9.28 34.18
C GLY A 125 -15.19 8.80 35.30
N GLY A 126 -15.11 7.47 35.53
CA GLY A 126 -14.31 6.91 36.60
C GLY A 126 -12.85 7.25 36.36
N THR A 127 -12.32 8.15 37.18
CA THR A 127 -10.90 8.19 37.49
C THR A 127 -10.48 6.74 37.72
N ALA A 128 -9.47 6.25 37.02
CA ALA A 128 -8.70 5.13 37.57
C ALA A 128 -8.33 5.60 38.98
N GLY A 129 -9.01 5.06 40.00
CA GLY A 129 -9.04 5.64 41.33
C GLY A 129 -7.62 5.89 41.78
N ALA A 130 -7.37 7.03 42.42
CA ALA A 130 -6.11 7.30 43.11
C ALA A 130 -5.86 6.16 44.10
N GLY A 131 -5.14 5.12 43.66
CA GLY A 131 -4.95 3.87 44.41
C GLY A 131 -5.02 2.56 43.61
N SER A 132 -5.65 2.51 42.42
CA SER A 132 -5.49 1.34 41.52
C SER A 132 -4.33 1.58 40.57
N PRO A 133 -3.40 0.63 40.41
CA PRO A 133 -2.31 0.83 39.47
C PRO A 133 -2.91 0.93 38.08
N ALA A 134 -2.80 2.11 37.46
CA ALA A 134 -2.90 2.27 36.02
C ALA A 134 -1.93 1.32 35.26
N GLY A 135 -1.05 0.60 35.98
CA GLY A 135 0.00 -0.28 35.48
C GLY A 135 -0.45 -1.46 34.61
N ASP A 136 -1.74 -1.83 34.58
CA ASP A 136 -2.21 -2.94 33.72
C ASP A 136 -3.34 -2.60 32.75
N ALA A 137 -3.71 -1.32 32.63
CA ALA A 137 -4.60 -0.88 31.57
C ALA A 137 -3.85 -0.88 30.23
N ALA A 138 -4.46 -1.46 29.19
CA ALA A 138 -3.87 -1.47 27.85
C ALA A 138 -4.92 -1.42 26.74
N MET A 139 -4.50 -0.88 25.61
CA MET A 139 -5.18 -1.09 24.35
C MET A 139 -4.57 -2.31 23.66
N LEU A 140 -5.41 -3.29 23.31
CA LEU A 140 -4.99 -4.46 22.53
C LEU A 140 -5.37 -4.25 21.06
N LEU A 141 -4.43 -4.55 20.17
CA LEU A 141 -4.68 -4.74 18.75
C LEU A 141 -4.54 -6.23 18.45
N ARG A 142 -5.60 -6.88 17.99
CA ARG A 142 -5.61 -8.32 17.66
C ARG A 142 -5.77 -8.54 16.17
N LEU A 143 -4.87 -9.28 15.53
CA LEU A 143 -4.96 -9.60 14.11
C LEU A 143 -6.16 -10.54 13.87
N ARG A 144 -7.01 -10.18 12.92
CA ARG A 144 -8.18 -11.01 12.59
C ARG A 144 -7.74 -12.34 11.95
N GLY A 145 -8.18 -13.44 12.56
CA GLY A 145 -7.86 -14.80 12.11
C GLY A 145 -6.50 -15.31 12.61
N GLY A 146 -5.83 -14.55 13.47
CA GLY A 146 -4.65 -15.00 14.21
C GLY A 146 -5.02 -15.35 15.65
N ASP A 147 -4.36 -16.38 16.18
CA ASP A 147 -4.63 -16.95 17.50
C ASP A 147 -3.36 -16.98 18.39
N GLY A 148 -2.22 -16.51 17.87
CA GLY A 148 -0.93 -16.55 18.56
C GLY A 148 -0.57 -15.26 19.32
N PRO A 149 0.44 -15.30 20.20
CA PRO A 149 0.96 -14.10 20.86
C PRO A 149 1.46 -13.02 19.88
N ALA A 150 2.00 -13.44 18.72
CA ALA A 150 2.43 -12.53 17.66
C ALA A 150 1.25 -11.81 16.96
N ASP A 151 0.03 -12.33 17.12
CA ASP A 151 -1.20 -11.78 16.55
C ASP A 151 -1.88 -10.80 17.52
N THR A 152 -1.23 -10.45 18.64
CA THR A 152 -1.73 -9.45 19.60
C THR A 152 -0.63 -8.46 19.97
N VAL A 153 -0.90 -7.17 19.77
CA VAL A 153 -0.05 -6.07 20.27
C VAL A 153 -0.74 -5.43 21.48
N ARG A 154 0.00 -5.29 22.58
CA ARG A 154 -0.44 -4.62 23.81
C ARG A 154 0.23 -3.25 23.90
N LEU A 155 -0.58 -2.19 23.85
CA LEU A 155 -0.14 -0.80 24.00
C LEU A 155 -0.53 -0.32 25.41
N PRO A 156 0.43 0.05 26.27
CA PRO A 156 0.11 0.53 27.61
C PRO A 156 -0.75 1.80 27.53
N LEU A 157 -1.74 1.90 28.43
CA LEU A 157 -2.58 3.08 28.57
C LEU A 157 -2.07 3.94 29.73
N GLY A 158 -1.63 5.16 29.43
CA GLY A 158 -1.27 6.17 30.42
C GLY A 158 -2.37 7.23 30.59
N PRO A 159 -2.33 8.06 31.65
CA PRO A 159 -3.19 9.23 31.76
C PRO A 159 -3.04 10.17 30.55
N ALA A 160 -4.14 10.79 30.11
CA ALA A 160 -4.17 11.79 29.04
C ALA A 160 -4.81 13.09 29.52
N GLU A 161 -4.75 14.13 28.70
CA GLU A 161 -5.53 15.35 28.94
C GLU A 161 -7.03 15.05 28.80
N GLY A 162 -7.82 15.53 29.75
CA GLY A 162 -9.26 15.30 29.82
C GLY A 162 -9.64 14.22 30.83
N GLU A 163 -10.65 14.52 31.64
CA GLU A 163 -11.16 13.61 32.67
C GLU A 163 -11.61 12.26 32.07
N GLY A 164 -11.18 11.16 32.69
CA GLY A 164 -11.56 9.81 32.26
C GLY A 164 -10.96 9.35 30.91
N THR A 165 -9.95 10.04 30.39
CA THR A 165 -9.28 9.70 29.13
C THR A 165 -7.90 9.07 29.39
N LEU A 166 -7.62 7.97 28.68
CA LEU A 166 -6.33 7.29 28.71
C LEU A 166 -5.72 7.27 27.31
N ARG A 167 -4.40 7.41 27.22
CA ARG A 167 -3.67 7.46 25.94
C ARG A 167 -2.83 6.21 25.73
N ALA A 168 -2.97 5.62 24.55
CA ALA A 168 -2.07 4.61 24.01
C ALA A 168 -1.37 5.17 22.77
N VAL A 169 -0.11 4.77 22.56
CA VAL A 169 0.67 5.18 21.38
C VAL A 169 1.15 3.92 20.67
N LEU A 170 0.94 3.87 19.35
CA LEU A 170 1.58 2.94 18.44
C LEU A 170 2.68 3.70 17.68
N PRO A 171 3.95 3.60 18.11
CA PRO A 171 5.04 4.36 17.52
C PRO A 171 5.24 4.04 16.04
N SER A 172 5.70 5.03 15.26
CA SER A 172 5.97 4.81 13.83
C SER A 172 7.00 3.71 13.56
N ILE A 173 7.91 3.45 14.51
CA ILE A 173 8.97 2.43 14.41
C ILE A 173 8.51 1.00 14.73
N MET A 174 7.34 0.82 15.37
CA MET A 174 6.84 -0.50 15.71
C MET A 174 6.27 -1.17 14.46
N SER A 175 6.74 -2.37 14.10
CA SER A 175 6.16 -3.11 12.98
C SER A 175 4.78 -3.66 13.37
N LEU A 176 3.87 -3.65 12.41
CA LEU A 176 2.55 -4.24 12.55
C LEU A 176 2.27 -5.03 11.26
N PRO A 177 2.27 -6.37 11.29
CA PRO A 177 2.09 -7.19 10.09
C PRO A 177 0.86 -6.78 9.25
N GLU A 178 0.95 -6.99 7.94
CA GLU A 178 -0.13 -6.65 7.01
C GLU A 178 -1.42 -7.39 7.40
N GLY A 179 -2.53 -6.66 7.55
CA GLY A 179 -3.78 -7.25 8.02
C GLY A 179 -4.77 -6.27 8.62
N ARG A 180 -5.79 -6.82 9.28
CA ARG A 180 -6.84 -6.07 9.98
C ARG A 180 -6.74 -6.35 11.47
N TRP A 181 -6.43 -5.31 12.23
CA TRP A 181 -6.13 -5.37 13.65
C TRP A 181 -7.29 -4.79 14.46
N ASP A 182 -8.02 -5.67 15.08
CA ASP A 182 -9.21 -5.39 15.84
C ASP A 182 -8.85 -4.80 17.21
N ALA A 183 -9.43 -3.63 17.54
CA ALA A 183 -9.04 -2.84 18.72
C ALA A 183 -9.90 -3.14 19.95
N TYR A 184 -9.26 -3.38 21.10
CA TYR A 184 -9.90 -3.68 22.37
C TYR A 184 -9.30 -2.87 23.52
N LEU A 185 -10.11 -2.58 24.53
CA LEU A 185 -9.69 -2.10 25.83
C LEU A 185 -9.53 -3.30 26.77
N ALA A 186 -8.35 -3.48 27.34
CA ALA A 186 -8.08 -4.41 28.43
C ALA A 186 -7.90 -3.63 29.73
N LEU A 187 -8.68 -3.99 30.74
CA LEU A 187 -8.57 -3.52 32.11
C LEU A 187 -8.36 -4.74 33.00
N ASP A 188 -7.65 -4.56 34.11
CA ASP A 188 -7.32 -5.67 35.00
C ASP A 188 -8.56 -6.45 35.47
N GLY A 189 -8.42 -7.78 35.55
CA GLY A 189 -9.46 -8.73 35.94
C GLY A 189 -10.71 -8.76 35.04
N ARG A 190 -10.71 -8.08 33.89
CA ARG A 190 -11.88 -7.97 33.00
C ARG A 190 -11.60 -8.49 31.60
N GLU A 191 -12.62 -9.12 31.01
CA GLU A 191 -12.57 -9.54 29.62
C GLU A 191 -12.36 -8.33 28.68
N PRO A 192 -11.43 -8.40 27.71
CA PRO A 192 -11.19 -7.30 26.78
C PRO A 192 -12.44 -6.87 26.01
N ARG A 193 -12.74 -5.56 26.08
CA ARG A 193 -13.95 -4.97 25.48
C ARG A 193 -13.63 -4.33 24.15
N ARG A 194 -14.46 -4.58 23.13
CA ARG A 194 -14.24 -3.99 21.80
C ARG A 194 -14.36 -2.46 21.85
N LEU A 195 -13.39 -1.78 21.25
CA LEU A 195 -13.40 -0.32 21.13
C LEU A 195 -14.30 0.12 19.98
N LEU A 196 -15.09 1.16 20.24
CA LEU A 196 -15.80 1.92 19.22
C LEU A 196 -14.89 3.02 18.67
N PRO A 197 -15.04 3.42 17.39
CA PRO A 197 -14.34 4.57 16.86
C PRO A 197 -14.89 5.87 17.48
N GLY A 198 -13.97 6.81 17.73
CA GLY A 198 -14.24 8.22 17.99
C GLY A 198 -13.92 9.08 16.76
N VAL A 199 -13.31 10.24 16.97
CA VAL A 199 -12.80 11.13 15.90
C VAL A 199 -11.51 10.54 15.32
N HIS A 200 -11.35 10.58 14.00
CA HIS A 200 -10.13 10.17 13.32
C HIS A 200 -9.48 11.40 12.64
N ASP A 201 -8.39 11.91 13.22
CA ASP A 201 -7.54 12.91 12.57
C ASP A 201 -6.38 12.21 11.84
N LEU A 202 -6.60 11.91 10.57
CA LEU A 202 -5.66 11.14 9.73
C LEU A 202 -4.98 12.00 8.66
N ARG A 203 -5.14 13.32 8.70
CA ARG A 203 -4.68 14.24 7.66
C ARG A 203 -3.18 14.13 7.40
N SER A 204 -2.39 13.85 8.44
CA SER A 204 -0.93 13.63 8.36
C SER A 204 -0.51 12.41 7.53
N LEU A 205 -1.44 11.49 7.22
CA LEU A 205 -1.15 10.32 6.38
C LEU A 205 -1.18 10.65 4.88
N ILE A 206 -1.90 11.72 4.49
CA ILE A 206 -2.09 12.08 3.08
C ILE A 206 -0.78 12.60 2.50
N GLY A 207 -0.34 12.02 1.37
CA GLY A 207 0.85 12.48 0.66
C GLY A 207 2.15 12.22 1.42
N ARG A 208 2.12 11.38 2.45
CA ARG A 208 3.29 11.07 3.28
C ARG A 208 4.38 10.40 2.44
N VAL A 209 5.57 10.98 2.45
CA VAL A 209 6.78 10.38 1.86
C VAL A 209 7.46 9.51 2.92
N PRO A 210 7.67 8.20 2.66
CA PRO A 210 8.43 7.32 3.56
C PRO A 210 9.82 7.89 3.84
N ARG A 211 10.25 7.87 5.11
CA ARG A 211 11.59 8.36 5.49
C ARG A 211 12.69 7.52 4.83
N GLN A 212 13.71 8.21 4.31
CA GLN A 212 14.94 7.60 3.81
C GLN A 212 15.64 6.79 4.92
N GLY A 213 16.35 5.73 4.55
CA GLY A 213 17.09 4.86 5.48
C GLY A 213 16.26 3.80 6.20
N ARG A 214 14.93 3.73 5.97
CA ARG A 214 14.14 2.57 6.39
C ARG A 214 14.29 1.43 5.40
N THR A 215 14.27 0.20 5.92
CA THR A 215 14.21 -1.05 5.12
C THR A 215 12.79 -1.60 5.05
N TRP A 216 11.79 -0.81 5.47
CA TRP A 216 10.39 -1.17 5.44
C TRP A 216 9.46 0.05 5.43
N LEU A 217 8.29 -0.14 4.81
CA LEU A 217 7.19 0.80 4.76
C LEU A 217 6.00 0.26 5.56
N GLY A 218 5.69 0.93 6.67
CA GLY A 218 4.49 0.69 7.45
C GLY A 218 3.41 1.74 7.19
N VAL A 219 2.22 1.29 6.81
CA VAL A 219 1.02 2.14 6.72
C VAL A 219 -0.02 1.57 7.67
N ARG A 220 -0.62 2.43 8.51
CA ARG A 220 -1.60 2.03 9.52
C ARG A 220 -2.75 3.03 9.50
N ILE A 221 -3.96 2.55 9.21
CA ILE A 221 -5.15 3.38 9.04
C ILE A 221 -6.24 2.90 10.00
N PRO A 222 -6.54 3.63 11.08
CA PRO A 222 -7.72 3.41 11.91
C PRO A 222 -9.00 3.64 11.10
N TYR A 223 -9.98 2.74 11.24
CA TYR A 223 -11.26 2.88 10.56
C TYR A 223 -12.41 2.22 11.31
N ALA A 224 -13.60 2.73 11.06
CA ALA A 224 -14.84 2.12 11.50
C ALA A 224 -15.18 0.94 10.59
N THR A 225 -15.30 -0.26 11.17
CA THR A 225 -15.84 -1.42 10.44
C THR A 225 -17.32 -1.24 10.14
N LYS A 226 -17.86 -2.04 9.21
CA LYS A 226 -19.31 -2.08 8.92
C LYS A 226 -20.20 -2.41 10.12
N TYR A 227 -19.62 -2.95 11.20
CA TYR A 227 -20.30 -3.26 12.46
C TYR A 227 -20.10 -2.16 13.53
N GLY A 228 -19.51 -1.02 13.17
CA GLY A 228 -19.30 0.12 14.06
C GLY A 228 -18.14 -0.04 15.04
N ASN A 229 -17.30 -1.07 14.90
CA ASN A 229 -16.12 -1.27 15.76
C ASN A 229 -14.86 -0.63 15.16
N LEU A 230 -13.95 -0.18 16.02
CA LEU A 230 -12.62 0.28 15.63
C LEU A 230 -11.75 -0.90 15.21
N THR A 231 -11.07 -0.73 14.08
CA THR A 231 -10.03 -1.62 13.57
C THR A 231 -8.92 -0.76 12.97
N VAL A 232 -7.67 -1.16 13.13
CA VAL A 232 -6.52 -0.59 12.41
C VAL A 232 -6.22 -1.49 11.22
N ARG A 233 -6.22 -0.93 10.03
CA ARG A 233 -5.71 -1.63 8.85
C ARG A 233 -4.22 -1.39 8.71
N SER A 234 -3.43 -2.44 8.54
CA SER A 234 -1.98 -2.34 8.44
C SER A 234 -1.47 -2.90 7.11
N TRP A 235 -0.43 -2.28 6.57
CA TRP A 235 0.43 -2.80 5.51
C TRP A 235 1.88 -2.68 5.96
N LEU A 236 2.68 -3.70 5.65
CA LEU A 236 4.11 -3.75 5.94
C LEU A 236 4.82 -4.29 4.71
N ARG A 237 5.42 -3.41 3.91
CA ARG A 237 5.98 -3.73 2.58
C ARG A 237 7.36 -3.13 2.39
N TRP A 238 8.21 -3.79 1.61
CA TRP A 238 9.46 -3.22 1.06
C TRP A 238 10.01 -4.15 -0.02
N PRO A 239 10.40 -3.64 -1.19
CA PRO A 239 10.08 -2.32 -1.75
C PRO A 239 8.56 -2.10 -1.92
N HIS A 240 8.15 -0.89 -2.35
CA HIS A 240 6.74 -0.57 -2.59
C HIS A 240 6.54 0.35 -3.80
N ALA A 241 5.66 -0.02 -4.72
CA ALA A 241 5.22 0.82 -5.83
C ALA A 241 3.85 1.45 -5.49
N GLU A 242 3.84 2.77 -5.29
CA GLU A 242 2.62 3.53 -5.02
C GLU A 242 2.00 4.02 -6.33
N ALA A 243 0.76 3.62 -6.58
CA ALA A 243 -0.06 4.11 -7.68
C ALA A 243 -0.61 5.51 -7.38
N GLY A 244 -0.31 6.45 -8.27
CA GLY A 244 -0.82 7.81 -8.25
C GLY A 244 -2.07 7.98 -9.13
N PRO A 245 -2.20 9.12 -9.84
CA PRO A 245 -3.25 9.32 -10.82
C PRO A 245 -3.26 8.24 -11.90
N LEU A 246 -4.45 7.81 -12.29
CA LEU A 246 -4.64 6.94 -13.43
C LEU A 246 -5.82 7.44 -14.27
N CYS A 247 -5.69 7.35 -15.58
CA CYS A 247 -6.77 7.61 -16.51
C CYS A 247 -6.87 6.46 -17.50
N VAL A 248 -8.10 6.23 -17.97
CA VAL A 248 -8.36 5.24 -18.99
C VAL A 248 -9.07 5.94 -20.14
N SER A 249 -8.39 6.03 -21.28
CA SER A 249 -8.87 6.72 -22.47
C SER A 249 -8.30 6.03 -23.71
N ASP A 250 -9.06 6.05 -24.81
CA ASP A 250 -8.62 5.57 -26.13
C ASP A 250 -8.02 4.16 -26.11
N GLY A 251 -8.59 3.26 -25.31
CA GLY A 251 -8.13 1.87 -25.20
C GLY A 251 -6.82 1.70 -24.42
N CYS A 252 -6.32 2.72 -23.72
CA CYS A 252 -5.09 2.69 -22.94
C CYS A 252 -5.35 3.05 -21.47
N LEU A 253 -4.65 2.36 -20.58
CA LEU A 253 -4.47 2.79 -19.19
C LEU A 253 -3.18 3.60 -19.11
N VAL A 254 -3.29 4.89 -18.74
CA VAL A 254 -2.14 5.70 -18.37
C VAL A 254 -2.10 5.79 -16.86
N LEU A 255 -0.97 5.36 -16.29
CA LEU A 255 -0.74 5.33 -14.86
C LEU A 255 0.48 6.18 -14.54
N ARG A 256 0.36 7.03 -13.52
CA ARG A 256 1.50 7.65 -12.87
C ARG A 256 1.72 7.01 -11.50
N GLY A 257 2.98 6.79 -11.10
CA GLY A 257 3.31 6.20 -9.81
C GLY A 257 4.66 6.64 -9.27
N ARG A 258 5.03 6.09 -8.11
CA ARG A 258 6.34 6.24 -7.48
C ARG A 258 6.81 4.91 -6.94
N LEU A 259 8.12 4.66 -7.01
CA LEU A 259 8.75 3.48 -6.41
C LEU A 259 9.51 3.91 -5.15
N TYR A 260 9.35 3.15 -4.07
CA TYR A 260 10.07 3.34 -2.82
C TYR A 260 10.88 2.08 -2.49
N GLY A 261 12.13 2.29 -2.07
CA GLY A 261 13.02 1.21 -1.63
C GLY A 261 13.74 0.45 -2.74
N ALA A 262 13.60 0.90 -3.98
CA ALA A 262 14.34 0.45 -5.14
C ALA A 262 14.38 1.59 -6.17
N ARG A 263 15.41 1.60 -7.03
CA ARG A 263 15.58 2.61 -8.08
C ARG A 263 15.06 2.08 -9.41
N LEU A 264 14.40 2.94 -10.16
CA LEU A 264 13.99 2.61 -11.53
C LEU A 264 15.17 2.81 -12.48
N SER A 265 15.41 1.80 -13.33
CA SER A 265 16.40 1.87 -14.40
C SER A 265 15.74 2.15 -15.76
N VAL A 266 16.54 2.36 -16.80
CA VAL A 266 16.05 2.46 -18.19
C VAL A 266 15.39 1.16 -18.70
N THR A 267 15.64 0.03 -18.03
CA THR A 267 15.01 -1.27 -18.33
C THR A 267 13.76 -1.53 -17.47
N ALA A 268 13.32 -0.55 -16.66
CA ALA A 268 12.12 -0.67 -15.86
C ALA A 268 10.88 -0.94 -16.71
N ARG A 269 9.97 -1.76 -16.18
CA ARG A 269 8.74 -2.18 -16.86
C ARG A 269 7.54 -2.16 -15.93
N LEU A 270 6.38 -1.83 -16.48
CA LEU A 270 5.09 -2.12 -15.87
C LEU A 270 4.64 -3.47 -16.43
N GLU A 271 4.36 -4.42 -15.55
CA GLU A 271 3.98 -5.78 -15.90
C GLU A 271 2.56 -6.06 -15.45
N ALA A 272 1.72 -6.53 -16.38
CA ALA A 272 0.43 -7.12 -16.08
C ALA A 272 0.57 -8.64 -16.09
N HIS A 273 0.38 -9.25 -14.91
CA HIS A 273 0.47 -10.70 -14.69
C HIS A 273 -0.94 -11.32 -14.66
N PRO A 274 -1.23 -12.35 -15.46
CA PRO A 274 -2.55 -12.97 -15.45
C PRO A 274 -2.78 -13.72 -14.13
N ARG A 275 -3.94 -13.50 -13.50
CA ARG A 275 -4.30 -14.17 -12.25
C ARG A 275 -4.99 -15.50 -12.56
N GLY A 276 -4.31 -16.61 -12.27
CA GLY A 276 -4.87 -17.96 -12.28
C GLY A 276 -4.23 -18.90 -13.31
N GLY A 277 -3.91 -20.11 -12.83
CA GLY A 277 -3.33 -21.24 -13.55
C GLY A 277 -2.27 -21.93 -12.68
N GLU A 278 -2.60 -23.02 -11.98
CA GLU A 278 -1.56 -23.89 -11.40
C GLU A 278 -0.76 -24.50 -12.56
N GLY A 279 0.50 -24.13 -12.72
CA GLY A 279 1.44 -24.79 -13.63
C GLY A 279 1.71 -24.14 -14.99
N GLU A 280 0.98 -23.10 -15.40
CA GLU A 280 1.34 -22.30 -16.58
C GLU A 280 1.89 -20.93 -16.14
N VAL A 281 3.22 -20.83 -16.08
CA VAL A 281 3.88 -19.51 -16.07
C VAL A 281 3.69 -18.92 -17.45
N ARG A 282 2.76 -17.98 -17.58
CA ARG A 282 2.58 -17.20 -18.81
C ARG A 282 3.36 -15.91 -18.70
N GLU A 283 3.89 -15.47 -19.83
CA GLU A 283 4.60 -14.20 -19.90
C GLU A 283 3.65 -13.04 -19.55
N PRO A 284 4.08 -12.11 -18.68
CA PRO A 284 3.29 -10.92 -18.41
C PRO A 284 3.25 -10.01 -19.64
N VAL A 285 2.17 -9.26 -19.79
CA VAL A 285 2.17 -8.13 -20.72
C VAL A 285 3.05 -7.04 -20.11
N SER A 286 4.09 -6.64 -20.82
CA SER A 286 5.13 -5.74 -20.31
C SER A 286 5.25 -4.50 -21.18
N VAL A 287 5.24 -3.32 -20.56
CA VAL A 287 5.40 -2.02 -21.22
C VAL A 287 6.50 -1.21 -20.53
N PRO A 288 7.25 -0.35 -21.25
CA PRO A 288 8.25 0.51 -20.65
C PRO A 288 7.65 1.46 -19.61
N VAL A 289 8.44 1.72 -18.56
CA VAL A 289 8.19 2.78 -17.60
C VAL A 289 9.04 3.98 -17.99
N LEU A 290 8.41 5.14 -18.09
CA LEU A 290 9.06 6.42 -18.39
C LEU A 290 9.25 7.20 -17.10
N LEU A 291 10.44 7.73 -16.87
CA LEU A 291 10.72 8.60 -15.72
C LEU A 291 10.31 10.03 -16.07
N ASP A 292 9.50 10.65 -15.21
CA ASP A 292 9.11 12.03 -15.39
C ASP A 292 10.30 12.96 -15.09
N GLY A 293 10.58 13.92 -15.97
CA GLY A 293 11.61 14.95 -15.75
C GLY A 293 13.04 14.56 -16.14
N THR A 294 13.24 13.38 -16.74
CA THR A 294 14.53 13.02 -17.35
C THR A 294 14.52 13.42 -18.82
N ASP A 295 15.19 14.52 -19.16
CA ASP A 295 15.44 14.83 -20.58
C ASP A 295 16.30 13.71 -21.18
N PRO A 296 15.91 13.10 -22.33
CA PRO A 296 16.66 12.00 -22.94
C PRO A 296 18.05 12.41 -23.49
N GLY A 297 18.47 13.66 -23.30
CA GLY A 297 19.77 14.20 -23.73
C GLY A 297 20.67 14.71 -22.60
N GLY A 298 20.27 14.56 -21.32
CA GLY A 298 21.10 14.96 -20.19
C GLY A 298 22.21 13.95 -19.94
N GLN A 299 23.44 14.27 -20.35
CA GLN A 299 24.65 13.54 -19.99
C GLN A 299 24.61 13.14 -18.50
N GLU A 300 24.85 11.86 -18.22
CA GLU A 300 25.13 11.38 -16.86
C GLU A 300 26.32 12.16 -16.31
N LYS A 301 26.05 13.24 -15.57
CA LYS A 301 27.07 13.82 -14.70
C LYS A 301 27.28 12.82 -13.58
N GLY A 302 28.31 11.99 -13.77
CA GLY A 302 28.98 11.28 -12.69
C GLY A 302 29.25 12.28 -11.57
N GLY A 303 28.46 12.18 -10.52
CA GLY A 303 28.41 13.14 -9.44
C GLY A 303 27.71 12.49 -8.26
N SER A 304 28.42 11.58 -7.61
CA SER A 304 28.04 11.06 -6.30
C SER A 304 27.87 12.24 -5.34
N CYS A 305 26.62 12.53 -5.00
CA CYS A 305 26.23 13.22 -3.78
C CYS A 305 25.06 12.39 -3.22
N PRO A 306 25.22 11.62 -2.14
CA PRO A 306 24.15 10.80 -1.60
C PRO A 306 23.12 11.58 -0.77
N ASP A 307 23.17 12.92 -0.78
CA ASP A 307 22.45 13.77 0.18
C ASP A 307 21.29 14.58 -0.42
N SER A 308 20.95 14.38 -1.70
CA SER A 308 19.68 14.88 -2.21
C SER A 308 18.55 14.01 -1.66
N SER A 309 17.97 14.46 -0.55
CA SER A 309 16.79 13.92 0.14
C SER A 309 15.51 13.86 -0.71
N GLU A 310 15.61 14.06 -2.02
CA GLU A 310 14.50 14.08 -2.95
C GLU A 310 14.05 12.65 -3.25
N PRO A 311 12.74 12.34 -3.14
CA PRO A 311 12.21 11.04 -3.54
C PRO A 311 12.47 10.81 -5.04
N ASP A 312 12.71 9.54 -5.42
CA ASP A 312 12.88 9.16 -6.82
C ASP A 312 11.77 9.77 -7.68
N PRO A 313 12.10 10.22 -8.91
CA PRO A 313 11.14 10.88 -9.78
C PRO A 313 9.93 9.97 -10.00
N PRO A 314 8.73 10.54 -10.09
CA PRO A 314 7.55 9.78 -10.44
C PRO A 314 7.74 9.17 -11.83
N PHE A 315 7.03 8.08 -12.06
CA PHE A 315 7.08 7.39 -13.33
C PHE A 315 5.71 7.40 -13.99
N THR A 316 5.70 7.29 -15.31
CA THR A 316 4.52 7.14 -16.15
C THR A 316 4.62 5.85 -16.95
N ALA A 317 3.53 5.11 -17.03
CA ALA A 317 3.41 3.91 -17.86
C ALA A 317 2.10 3.94 -18.64
N GLN A 318 2.16 3.49 -19.89
CA GLN A 318 1.01 3.38 -20.78
C GLN A 318 0.81 1.92 -21.14
N LEU A 319 -0.31 1.34 -20.70
CA LEU A 319 -0.67 -0.05 -20.94
C LEU A 319 -1.84 -0.10 -21.94
N PRO A 320 -1.62 -0.54 -23.18
CA PRO A 320 -2.69 -0.85 -24.12
C PRO A 320 -3.59 -1.94 -23.51
N LEU A 321 -4.89 -1.66 -23.45
CA LEU A 321 -5.84 -2.54 -22.79
C LEU A 321 -6.24 -3.73 -23.65
N ASP A 322 -6.07 -3.65 -24.98
CA ASP A 322 -6.23 -4.77 -25.92
C ASP A 322 -5.18 -5.88 -25.69
N ALA A 323 -3.96 -5.50 -25.27
CA ALA A 323 -2.89 -6.44 -24.95
C ALA A 323 -3.21 -7.37 -23.77
N VAL A 324 -4.08 -6.94 -22.84
CA VAL A 324 -4.53 -7.76 -21.70
C VAL A 324 -5.85 -8.50 -21.96
N VAL A 325 -6.33 -8.52 -23.22
CA VAL A 325 -7.57 -9.20 -23.63
C VAL A 325 -7.31 -10.65 -24.02
N SER A 326 -6.78 -11.44 -23.08
CA SER A 326 -6.66 -12.88 -23.25
C SER A 326 -7.68 -13.63 -22.39
N GLY A 327 -7.65 -14.97 -22.40
CA GLY A 327 -8.62 -15.82 -21.67
C GLY A 327 -8.68 -15.63 -20.15
N HIS A 328 -7.89 -14.72 -19.57
CA HIS A 328 -7.86 -14.44 -18.14
C HIS A 328 -8.81 -13.29 -17.77
N ARG A 329 -9.54 -13.49 -16.67
CA ARG A 329 -10.51 -12.49 -16.18
C ARG A 329 -9.90 -11.40 -15.32
N VAL A 330 -8.69 -11.61 -14.80
CA VAL A 330 -8.03 -10.68 -13.88
C VAL A 330 -6.55 -10.64 -14.19
N TRP A 331 -5.99 -9.43 -14.18
CA TRP A 331 -4.57 -9.18 -14.30
C TRP A 331 -4.08 -8.33 -13.15
N ASP A 332 -2.91 -8.65 -12.66
CA ASP A 332 -2.26 -8.04 -11.53
C ASP A 332 -1.14 -7.13 -12.01
N LEU A 333 -1.13 -5.88 -11.54
CA LEU A 333 -0.13 -4.92 -11.98
C LEU A 333 1.05 -4.87 -11.01
N TRP A 334 2.25 -4.87 -11.60
CA TRP A 334 3.54 -4.85 -10.91
C TRP A 334 4.47 -3.90 -11.63
N VAL A 335 5.45 -3.35 -10.91
CA VAL A 335 6.54 -2.56 -11.46
C VAL A 335 7.83 -3.34 -11.28
N ARG A 336 8.46 -3.74 -12.37
CA ARG A 336 9.80 -4.30 -12.37
C ARG A 336 10.82 -3.15 -12.42
N PRO A 337 11.67 -2.93 -11.40
CA PRO A 337 12.56 -1.77 -11.37
C PRO A 337 13.71 -1.84 -12.40
N SER A 338 14.18 -3.06 -12.70
CA SER A 338 15.14 -3.34 -13.78
C SER A 338 14.97 -4.78 -14.26
N SER A 339 15.48 -5.10 -15.46
CA SER A 339 15.37 -6.45 -16.04
C SER A 339 15.91 -7.59 -15.15
N GLY A 340 16.81 -7.28 -14.19
CA GLY A 340 17.38 -8.25 -13.26
C GLY A 340 16.75 -8.27 -11.87
N GLU A 341 15.79 -7.38 -11.58
CA GLU A 341 15.16 -7.26 -10.26
C GLU A 341 13.74 -7.83 -10.26
N GLU A 342 13.28 -8.26 -9.08
CA GLU A 342 11.94 -8.80 -8.91
C GLU A 342 10.85 -7.72 -9.07
N PRO A 343 9.67 -8.05 -9.64
CA PRO A 343 8.55 -7.12 -9.73
C PRO A 343 8.01 -6.75 -8.34
N VAL A 344 7.75 -5.46 -8.17
CA VAL A 344 7.17 -4.87 -6.97
C VAL A 344 5.68 -4.66 -7.16
N ARG A 345 4.87 -5.10 -6.20
CA ARG A 345 3.40 -5.01 -6.31
C ARG A 345 2.98 -3.55 -6.36
N LEU A 346 2.21 -3.18 -7.39
CA LEU A 346 1.63 -1.86 -7.49
C LEU A 346 0.37 -1.76 -6.63
N ALA A 347 0.33 -0.79 -5.71
CA ALA A 347 -0.77 -0.59 -4.79
C ALA A 347 -0.94 0.89 -4.43
N ARG A 348 -2.03 1.25 -3.75
CA ARG A 348 -2.23 2.62 -3.23
C ARG A 348 -2.53 2.57 -1.73
N ILE A 349 -1.53 2.91 -0.93
CA ILE A 349 -1.58 2.82 0.53
C ILE A 349 -1.04 4.07 1.25
N LEU A 350 -0.48 5.05 0.54
CA LEU A 350 0.09 6.28 1.15
C LEU A 350 -0.93 7.41 1.28
N ASP A 351 -2.12 7.08 1.78
CA ASP A 351 -3.17 8.03 2.17
C ASP A 351 -4.04 7.44 3.30
N ASP A 352 -5.17 8.09 3.60
CA ASP A 352 -6.04 7.79 4.74
C ASP A 352 -7.22 6.86 4.39
N VAL A 353 -7.28 6.30 3.18
CA VAL A 353 -8.41 5.45 2.77
C VAL A 353 -8.11 3.97 3.02
N PRO A 354 -8.77 3.31 3.99
CA PRO A 354 -8.48 1.93 4.35
C PRO A 354 -8.94 0.92 3.29
N ASP A 355 -10.00 1.19 2.53
CA ASP A 355 -10.61 0.24 1.60
C ASP A 355 -10.84 0.91 0.24
N LYS A 356 -9.83 0.82 -0.62
CA LYS A 356 -9.81 1.52 -1.90
C LYS A 356 -10.91 1.07 -2.83
N GLY A 357 -11.21 -0.23 -2.84
CA GLY A 357 -12.21 -0.82 -3.73
C GLY A 357 -13.64 -0.32 -3.49
N LYS A 358 -13.92 0.33 -2.35
CA LYS A 358 -15.23 0.93 -2.06
C LYS A 358 -15.37 2.37 -2.51
N ILE A 359 -14.25 3.06 -2.73
CA ILE A 359 -14.22 4.51 -2.99
C ILE A 359 -13.79 4.78 -4.43
N PHE A 360 -12.76 4.07 -4.89
CA PHE A 360 -12.19 4.27 -6.22
C PHE A 360 -12.89 3.35 -7.22
N THR A 361 -13.77 3.93 -8.02
CA THR A 361 -14.44 3.26 -9.13
C THR A 361 -13.95 3.86 -10.43
N TYR A 362 -13.55 3.01 -11.37
CA TYR A 362 -13.10 3.41 -12.70
C TYR A 362 -14.11 2.92 -13.75
N PRO A 363 -14.47 3.75 -14.73
CA PRO A 363 -15.39 3.36 -15.78
C PRO A 363 -14.77 2.21 -16.60
N PRO A 364 -15.54 1.17 -16.95
CA PRO A 364 -15.05 0.14 -17.85
C PRO A 364 -14.79 0.72 -19.24
N GLN A 365 -13.70 0.30 -19.87
CA GLN A 365 -13.41 0.58 -21.27
C GLN A 365 -13.70 -0.65 -22.11
N ARG A 366 -14.38 -0.46 -23.24
CA ARG A 366 -14.60 -1.51 -24.23
C ARG A 366 -13.38 -1.59 -25.13
N VAL A 367 -12.83 -2.79 -25.28
CA VAL A 367 -11.70 -3.08 -26.15
C VAL A 367 -12.02 -4.27 -27.02
N THR A 368 -11.50 -4.24 -28.24
CA THR A 368 -11.63 -5.34 -29.19
C THR A 368 -10.52 -6.34 -28.92
N GLY A 369 -10.89 -7.53 -28.45
CA GLY A 369 -9.96 -8.63 -28.24
C GLY A 369 -9.59 -9.37 -29.52
N PRO A 370 -8.74 -10.39 -29.39
CA PRO A 370 -8.45 -11.32 -30.47
C PRO A 370 -9.75 -11.86 -31.09
N HIS A 371 -9.79 -11.95 -32.42
CA HIS A 371 -10.97 -12.38 -33.20
C HIS A 371 -12.20 -11.45 -33.15
N GLY A 372 -12.01 -10.17 -32.80
CA GLY A 372 -13.08 -9.17 -32.86
C GLY A 372 -14.04 -9.20 -31.66
N ALA A 373 -13.80 -10.04 -30.67
CA ALA A 373 -14.65 -10.15 -29.48
C ALA A 373 -14.50 -8.91 -28.59
N ILE A 374 -15.58 -8.20 -28.33
CA ILE A 374 -15.56 -7.02 -27.46
C ILE A 374 -15.52 -7.46 -25.99
N ARG A 375 -14.60 -6.89 -25.21
CA ARG A 375 -14.53 -7.08 -23.76
C ARG A 375 -14.51 -5.75 -23.03
N SER A 376 -15.10 -5.71 -21.84
CA SER A 376 -14.90 -4.60 -20.92
C SER A 376 -13.67 -4.84 -20.05
N VAL A 377 -12.76 -3.87 -19.98
CA VAL A 377 -11.61 -3.88 -19.07
C VAL A 377 -11.78 -2.72 -18.09
N ARG A 378 -11.60 -3.00 -16.80
CA ARG A 378 -11.63 -1.95 -15.76
C ARG A 378 -10.50 -2.11 -14.76
N PRO A 379 -9.77 -1.03 -14.42
CA PRO A 379 -8.95 -0.99 -13.23
C PRO A 379 -9.82 -1.11 -11.97
N TYR A 380 -9.29 -1.75 -10.95
CA TYR A 380 -9.87 -1.77 -9.61
C TYR A 380 -8.80 -2.07 -8.57
N TYR A 381 -9.06 -1.70 -7.32
CA TYR A 381 -8.21 -2.09 -6.21
C TYR A 381 -8.69 -3.38 -5.56
N THR A 382 -7.76 -4.31 -5.30
CA THR A 382 -8.01 -5.56 -4.59
C THR A 382 -8.43 -5.33 -3.15
N LEU A 383 -8.80 -6.40 -2.44
CA LEU A 383 -9.00 -6.33 -1.00
C LEU A 383 -7.76 -5.77 -0.30
N GLY A 384 -6.54 -6.02 -0.80
CA GLY A 384 -5.25 -5.56 -0.30
C GLY A 384 -4.86 -4.13 -0.69
N ASN A 385 -5.73 -3.41 -1.42
CA ASN A 385 -5.44 -2.12 -2.05
C ASN A 385 -4.37 -2.18 -3.17
N ASP A 386 -4.15 -3.36 -3.73
CA ASP A 386 -3.29 -3.54 -4.91
C ASP A 386 -4.05 -3.19 -6.18
N LEU A 387 -3.38 -2.61 -7.17
CA LEU A 387 -4.01 -2.30 -8.46
C LEU A 387 -4.06 -3.54 -9.34
N SER A 388 -5.23 -3.81 -9.90
CA SER A 388 -5.48 -4.92 -10.83
C SER A 388 -6.44 -4.47 -11.93
N LEU A 389 -6.44 -5.20 -13.03
CA LEU A 389 -7.43 -5.09 -14.10
C LEU A 389 -8.42 -6.25 -14.01
N ARG A 390 -9.68 -5.97 -14.28
CA ARG A 390 -10.73 -6.99 -14.40
C ARG A 390 -11.36 -6.92 -15.78
N LEU A 391 -11.48 -8.09 -16.40
CA LEU A 391 -12.17 -8.28 -17.66
C LEU A 391 -13.61 -8.75 -17.39
N GLY A 392 -14.56 -8.01 -17.96
CA GLY A 392 -15.94 -8.41 -18.11
C GLY A 392 -16.18 -9.03 -19.49
N CYS A 393 -17.28 -9.77 -19.60
CA CYS A 393 -17.86 -10.08 -20.88
C CYS A 393 -18.91 -9.01 -21.15
N ASP A 394 -18.74 -8.23 -22.21
CA ASP A 394 -19.86 -7.50 -22.79
C ASP A 394 -20.37 -8.39 -23.93
N GLY A 395 -21.69 -8.55 -24.03
CA GLY A 395 -22.28 -9.39 -25.09
C GLY A 395 -21.84 -8.98 -26.49
N VAL A 396 -21.94 -9.91 -27.44
CA VAL A 396 -21.77 -9.66 -28.87
C VAL A 396 -22.76 -8.58 -29.28
N VAL A 397 -22.29 -7.54 -29.99
CA VAL A 397 -23.16 -6.53 -30.62
C VAL A 397 -23.89 -7.16 -31.80
#